data_AF-A0A957ECY3-F1
#
_entry.id   AF-A0A957ECY3-F1
#
_cell.length_a   1.000
_cell.length_b   1.000
_cell.length_c   1.000
_cell.angle_alpha   90.00
_cell.angle_beta   90.00
_cell.angle_gamma   90.00
#
_symmetry.space_group_name_H-M   'P 1'
#
loop_
_entity.id
_entity.type
_entity.pdbx_description
1 polymer ?
#
loop_
_entity_poly.entity_id
_entity_poly.type
_entity_poly.pdbx_seq_one_letter_code
_entity_poly.pdbx_strand_id
1 'polypeptide(L)' 'MNQLLSTLLWTLFGFVLGALPFSVWVGKLVLGKDIRQFGDKNPGATN' A
#
# COMPACT_ATOMS: atom_id res chain seq x y z
N MET A 1 -11.71 23.93 -16.06
CA MET A 1 -10.98 22.76 -16.58
C MET A 1 -9.76 22.41 -15.72
N ASN A 2 -8.96 23.39 -15.31
CA ASN A 2 -7.71 23.16 -14.56
C ASN A 2 -7.93 22.57 -13.15
N GLN A 3 -8.90 23.07 -12.38
CA GLN A 3 -9.13 22.58 -11.01
C GLN A 3 -9.61 21.13 -10.96
N LEU A 4 -10.59 20.76 -11.80
CA LEU A 4 -11.10 19.38 -11.85
C LEU A 4 -9.99 18.40 -12.27
N LEU A 5 -9.21 18.75 -13.30
CA LEU A 5 -8.09 17.92 -13.72
C LEU A 5 -7.05 17.77 -12.60
N SER A 6 -6.68 18.86 -11.92
CA SER A 6 -5.78 18.80 -10.76
C SER A 6 -6.33 17.92 -9.64
N THR A 7 -7.61 18.03 -9.30
CA THR A 7 -8.23 17.17 -8.27
C THR A 7 -8.19 15.70 -8.65
N LEU A 8 -8.48 15.37 -9.92
CA LEU A 8 -8.44 14.00 -10.41
C LEU A 8 -7.02 13.43 -10.40
N LEU A 9 -6.03 14.23 -10.82
CA LEU A 9 -4.63 13.82 -10.79
C LEU A 9 -4.15 13.55 -9.36
N TRP A 10 -4.44 14.44 -8.42
CA TRP A 10 -4.05 14.25 -7.02
C TRP A 10 -4.79 13.09 -6.35
N THR A 11 -6.07 12.89 -6.66
CA THR A 11 -6.83 11.73 -6.18
C THR A 11 -6.23 10.43 -6.69
N LEU A 12 -5.94 10.36 -7.99
CA LEU A 12 -5.34 9.17 -8.60
C LEU A 12 -3.94 8.91 -8.01
N PHE A 13 -3.13 9.96 -7.87
CA PHE A 13 -1.80 9.85 -7.30
C PHE A 13 -1.84 9.33 -5.85
N GLY A 14 -2.70 9.91 -5.01
CA GLY A 14 -2.90 9.46 -3.63
C GLY A 14 -3.41 8.02 -3.54
N PHE A 15 -4.35 7.64 -4.41
CA PHE A 15 -4.84 6.27 -4.50
C PHE A 15 -3.73 5.28 -4.85
N VAL A 16 -2.93 5.58 -5.89
CA VAL A 16 -1.82 4.71 -6.32
C VAL A 16 -0.78 4.56 -5.21
N LEU A 17 -0.42 5.66 -4.52
CA LEU A 17 0.51 5.60 -3.39
C LEU A 17 -0.05 4.83 -2.19
N GLY A 18 -1.34 5.00 -1.88
CA GLY A 18 -2.00 4.32 -0.76
C GLY A 18 -2.27 2.84 -1.03
N ALA A 19 -2.42 2.44 -2.29
CA ALA A 19 -2.66 1.06 -2.69
C ALA A 19 -1.39 0.18 -2.65
N LEU A 20 -0.22 0.76 -2.39
CA LEU A 20 1.03 0.02 -2.30
C LEU A 20 1.03 -0.89 -1.05
N PRO A 21 1.18 -2.22 -1.19
CA PRO A 21 1.10 -3.15 -0.06
C PRO A 21 2.43 -3.23 0.70
N PHE A 22 2.86 -2.12 1.30
CA PHE A 22 4.19 -1.97 1.90
C PHE A 22 4.53 -3.03 2.96
N SER A 23 3.59 -3.39 3.83
CA SER A 23 3.76 -4.47 4.82
C SER A 23 4.14 -5.81 4.15
N VAL A 24 3.47 -6.17 3.07
CA VAL A 24 3.76 -7.38 2.27
C VAL A 24 5.10 -7.26 1.58
N TRP A 25 5.40 -6.10 0.99
CA TRP A 25 6.67 -5.84 0.31
C TRP A 25 7.86 -5.93 1.26
N VAL A 26 7.79 -5.28 2.42
CA VAL A 26 8.83 -5.35 3.45
C VAL A 26 9.01 -6.79 3.92
N GLY A 27 7.91 -7.49 4.22
CA GLY A 27 7.94 -8.91 4.56
C GLY A 27 8.70 -9.74 3.53
N LYS A 28 8.33 -9.63 2.25
CA LYS A 28 8.89 -10.48 1.18
C LYS A 28 10.29 -10.07 0.77
N LEU A 29 10.55 -8.77 0.58
CA LEU A 29 11.78 -8.26 -0.01
C LEU A 29 12.88 -8.06 1.04
N VAL A 30 12.54 -7.65 2.26
CA VAL A 30 13.52 -7.39 3.32
C VAL A 30 13.70 -8.61 4.22
N LEU A 31 12.59 -9.25 4.61
CA LEU A 31 12.62 -10.38 5.56
C LEU A 31 12.59 -11.76 4.88
N GLY A 32 12.33 -11.83 3.57
CA GLY A 32 12.23 -13.10 2.83
C GLY A 32 11.02 -13.95 3.23
N LYS A 33 9.99 -13.36 3.85
CA LYS A 33 8.83 -14.06 4.42
C LYS A 33 7.51 -13.50 3.91
N ASP A 34 6.50 -14.35 3.74
CA ASP A 34 5.14 -13.88 3.50
C ASP A 34 4.44 -13.61 4.84
N ILE A 35 4.35 -12.33 5.24
CA ILE A 35 3.78 -11.92 6.55
C ILE A 35 2.33 -12.40 6.75
N ARG A 36 1.60 -12.68 5.67
CA ARG A 36 0.20 -13.17 5.72
C ARG A 36 0.09 -14.63 6.17
N GLN A 37 1.21 -15.31 6.38
CA GLN A 37 1.27 -16.67 6.94
C GLN A 37 1.42 -16.68 8.46
N PHE A 38 1.55 -15.50 9.09
CA PHE A 38 1.77 -15.32 10.53
C PHE A 38 0.64 -14.49 11.15
N GLY A 39 0.59 -14.45 12.48
CA GLY A 39 -0.31 -13.55 13.22
C GLY A 39 -1.79 -13.66 12.84
N ASP A 40 -2.45 -12.52 12.73
CA ASP A 40 -3.85 -12.40 12.32
C ASP A 40 -4.05 -12.44 10.78
N LYS A 41 -2.93 -12.50 10.03
CA LYS A 41 -2.80 -12.60 8.58
C LYS A 41 -3.19 -11.33 7.81
N ASN A 42 -3.53 -10.24 8.50
CA ASN A 42 -3.91 -8.99 7.88
C ASN A 42 -2.66 -8.12 7.61
N PRO A 43 -2.32 -7.73 6.38
CA PRO A 43 -1.09 -6.98 6.08
C PRO A 43 -1.15 -5.50 6.50
N GLY A 44 -1.54 -5.22 7.74
CA GLY A 44 -1.37 -3.93 8.41
C GLY A 44 -0.03 -3.85 9.16
N ALA A 45 0.15 -2.78 9.94
CA ALA A 45 1.36 -2.60 10.74
C ALA A 45 1.46 -3.55 11.94
N THR A 46 0.33 -4.12 12.40
CA THR A 46 0.25 -4.90 13.63
C THR A 46 0.47 -6.40 13.45
N ASN A 47 0.19 -6.94 12.25
CA ASN A 47 0.21 -8.38 11.98
C ASN A 47 1.56 -9.05 12.24
#